data_AF-A0A2D5YZ49-F1
#
_entry.id   AF-A0A2D5YZ49-F1
#
_cell.length_a   1.000
_cell.length_b   1.000
_cell.length_c   1.000
_cell.angle_alpha   90.00
_cell.angle_beta   90.00
_cell.angle_gamma   90.00
#
_symmetry.space_group_name_H-M   'P 1'
#
loop_
_entity.id
_entity.type
_entity.pdbx_description
1 polymer ?
#
loop_
_entity_poly.entity_id
_entity_poly.type
_entity_poly.pdbx_seq_one_letter_code
_entity_poly.pdbx_strand_id
1 'polypeptide(L)'
;MIVESYDMKRILTVTIVPVLAVCVVMTIGWHEKEHTRATQLAARLLPSDMPAFFVAGVPDHAAHVCLDTDIFKSRSLPELYAAEHPEHYIDLEMLRGQKLPGDRYAFIALCHRMGWEPQKVGTLPYAICEWTQRLQMAFAEHRRWPNDPVIQAKCLTYAGLLAHYAQDLCMPLHTSIHFDGRVAEPGDRTPRTGIHEKVDGLLRKLDATGAAIVADLEAGVFDDLRAGVVAELMRSHALVGRVYALEGVVPDQDAKSIDDAELEAFALERLRASVRFTASLYRTAWVKSADINVPGWIDRAPKSHVN
;
A
#
# COMPACT_ATOMS: atom_id res chain seq x y z
N MET A 1 65.02 14.89 62.68
CA MET A 1 64.05 14.18 63.54
C MET A 1 62.74 14.94 63.43
N ILE A 2 61.66 14.19 63.21
CA ILE A 2 60.29 14.62 62.94
C ILE A 2 60.01 15.02 61.48
N VAL A 3 59.02 14.29 60.99
CA VAL A 3 58.53 14.07 59.64
C VAL A 3 57.31 14.97 59.47
N GLU A 4 57.19 15.68 58.34
CA GLU A 4 55.88 16.16 57.88
C GLU A 4 55.72 15.83 56.41
N SER A 5 54.89 14.81 56.18
CA SER A 5 54.37 14.34 54.91
C SER A 5 53.27 15.29 54.42
N TYR A 6 53.44 15.87 53.24
CA TYR A 6 52.32 16.51 52.52
C TYR A 6 51.81 15.59 51.41
N ASP A 7 50.60 15.12 51.64
CA ASP A 7 49.81 14.20 50.83
C ASP A 7 49.24 14.93 49.60
N MET A 8 49.73 14.59 48.41
CA MET A 8 49.32 15.21 47.15
C MET A 8 48.09 14.51 46.60
N LYS A 9 46.90 14.92 47.06
CA LYS A 9 45.62 14.50 46.49
C LYS A 9 45.50 14.99 45.05
N ARG A 10 45.72 14.09 44.09
CA ARG A 10 45.36 14.29 42.67
C ARG A 10 43.84 14.44 42.56
N ILE A 11 43.37 15.66 42.32
CA ILE A 11 41.99 15.93 41.94
C ILE A 11 41.86 15.57 40.46
N LEU A 12 41.33 14.39 40.18
CA LEU A 12 40.96 13.96 38.83
C LEU A 12 39.60 14.61 38.50
N THR A 13 39.61 15.72 37.77
CA THR A 13 38.38 16.35 37.27
C THR A 13 37.84 15.48 36.14
N VAL A 14 36.89 14.59 36.46
CA VAL A 14 36.14 13.82 35.46
C VAL A 14 35.10 14.77 34.86
N THR A 15 35.41 15.33 33.69
CA THR A 15 34.42 16.05 32.87
C THR A 15 33.45 15.02 32.30
N ILE A 16 32.30 14.85 32.93
CA ILE A 16 31.18 14.07 32.39
C ILE A 16 30.62 14.89 31.22
N VAL A 17 31.00 14.53 29.99
CA VAL A 17 30.31 14.98 28.79
C VAL A 17 28.96 14.27 28.79
N PRO A 18 27.82 14.97 28.87
CA PRO A 18 26.54 14.32 28.69
C PRO A 18 26.48 13.91 27.22
N VAL A 19 26.61 12.62 26.95
CA VAL A 19 26.23 12.03 25.67
C VAL A 19 24.72 12.24 25.59
N LEU A 20 24.31 13.30 24.88
CA LEU A 20 22.93 13.54 24.52
C LEU A 20 22.53 12.39 23.62
N ALA A 21 21.95 11.34 24.20
CA ALA A 21 21.28 10.28 23.47
C ALA A 21 20.11 10.94 22.75
N VAL A 22 20.35 11.36 21.51
CA VAL A 22 19.28 11.67 20.56
C VAL A 22 18.62 10.33 20.28
N CYS A 23 17.64 9.97 21.10
CA CYS A 23 16.63 9.01 20.71
C CYS A 23 15.93 9.61 19.50
N VAL A 24 16.40 9.26 18.30
CA VAL A 24 15.57 9.31 17.10
C VAL A 24 14.48 8.29 17.38
N VAL A 25 13.39 8.76 18.00
CA VAL A 25 12.11 8.07 17.92
C VAL A 25 11.76 8.19 16.44
N MET A 26 12.16 7.17 15.67
CA MET A 26 11.49 6.91 14.40
C MET A 26 10.03 6.76 14.80
N THR A 27 9.20 7.76 14.52
CA THR A 27 7.75 7.56 14.55
C THR A 27 7.45 6.65 13.37
N ILE A 28 7.71 5.36 13.58
CA ILE A 28 7.20 4.24 12.79
C ILE A 28 5.68 4.45 12.82
N GLY A 29 5.21 5.03 11.73
CA GLY A 29 4.02 5.86 11.69
C GLY A 29 2.79 4.98 11.89
N TRP A 30 1.85 5.48 12.69
CA TRP A 30 0.66 4.77 13.13
C TRP A 30 -0.30 4.31 11.99
N HIS A 31 0.04 4.62 10.73
CA HIS A 31 -0.62 4.26 9.46
C HIS A 31 -0.40 2.79 9.03
N GLU A 32 0.65 2.12 9.53
CA GLU A 32 1.04 0.74 9.14
C GLU A 32 -0.02 -0.34 9.41
N LYS A 33 -0.91 -0.10 10.37
CA LYS A 33 -1.88 -1.10 10.82
C LYS A 33 -3.00 -1.34 9.81
N GLU A 34 -3.29 -0.37 8.94
CA GLU A 34 -4.46 -0.42 8.06
C GLU A 34 -4.23 -1.35 6.87
N HIS A 35 -3.13 -1.12 6.14
CA HIS A 35 -2.73 -1.97 5.02
C HIS A 35 -2.49 -3.41 5.46
N THR A 36 -1.81 -3.59 6.60
CA THR A 36 -1.58 -4.90 7.21
C THR A 36 -2.91 -5.62 7.48
N ARG A 37 -3.86 -4.95 8.16
CA ARG A 37 -5.16 -5.55 8.51
C ARG A 37 -5.98 -5.89 7.28
N ALA A 38 -6.05 -5.00 6.29
CA ALA A 38 -6.77 -5.26 5.05
C ALA A 38 -6.16 -6.45 4.29
N THR A 39 -4.83 -6.55 4.23
CA THR A 39 -4.11 -7.66 3.60
C THR A 39 -4.38 -8.99 4.31
N GLN A 40 -4.35 -9.01 5.65
CA GLN A 40 -4.69 -10.18 6.46
C GLN A 40 -6.13 -10.65 6.24
N LEU A 41 -7.08 -9.71 6.13
CA LEU A 41 -8.48 -10.03 5.91
C LEU A 41 -8.73 -10.49 4.47
N ALA A 42 -7.99 -9.99 3.48
CA ALA A 42 -8.09 -10.44 2.10
C ALA A 42 -7.77 -11.94 1.98
N ALA A 43 -6.83 -12.46 2.77
CA ALA A 43 -6.53 -13.89 2.83
C ALA A 43 -7.75 -14.75 3.21
N ARG A 44 -8.66 -14.22 4.03
CA ARG A 44 -9.86 -14.94 4.50
C ARG A 44 -10.94 -15.07 3.43
N LEU A 45 -10.86 -14.27 2.37
CA LEU A 45 -11.76 -14.34 1.20
C LEU A 45 -11.22 -15.26 0.10
N LEU A 46 -9.99 -15.78 0.25
CA LEU A 46 -9.39 -16.61 -0.76
C LEU A 46 -10.07 -17.99 -0.78
N PRO A 47 -10.56 -18.44 -1.95
CA PRO A 47 -11.19 -19.75 -2.09
C PRO A 47 -10.20 -20.90 -1.89
N SER A 48 -10.72 -22.10 -1.65
CA SER A 48 -9.94 -23.31 -1.39
C SER A 48 -9.10 -23.81 -2.57
N ASP A 49 -9.33 -23.30 -3.78
CA ASP A 49 -8.54 -23.58 -4.99
C ASP A 49 -7.29 -22.70 -5.11
N MET A 50 -7.09 -21.72 -4.22
CA MET A 50 -5.84 -20.98 -4.09
C MET A 50 -4.72 -21.86 -3.50
N PRO A 51 -3.45 -21.62 -3.83
CA PRO A 51 -2.34 -22.39 -3.27
C PRO A 51 -2.29 -22.28 -1.74
N ALA A 52 -2.18 -23.40 -1.04
CA ALA A 52 -2.18 -23.44 0.42
C ALA A 52 -1.06 -22.59 1.04
N PHE A 53 0.14 -22.58 0.44
CA PHE A 53 1.26 -21.74 0.88
C PHE A 53 0.90 -20.25 0.84
N PHE A 54 0.10 -19.85 -0.16
CA PHE A 54 -0.26 -18.46 -0.38
C PHE A 54 -1.30 -18.02 0.64
N VAL A 55 -2.36 -18.81 0.83
CA VAL A 55 -3.40 -18.54 1.84
C VAL A 55 -2.78 -18.47 3.24
N ALA A 56 -1.86 -19.37 3.57
CA ALA A 56 -1.16 -19.37 4.86
C ALA A 56 -0.12 -18.24 4.99
N GLY A 57 0.53 -17.85 3.89
CA GLY A 57 1.62 -16.87 3.91
C GLY A 57 1.17 -15.41 3.81
N VAL A 58 -0.02 -15.12 3.25
CA VAL A 58 -0.50 -13.73 3.10
C VAL A 58 -0.65 -13.01 4.45
N PRO A 59 -1.24 -13.60 5.50
CA PRO A 59 -1.43 -12.90 6.79
C PRO A 59 -0.15 -12.45 7.48
N ASP A 60 0.99 -13.09 7.16
CA ASP A 60 2.29 -12.81 7.77
C ASP A 60 3.24 -12.12 6.78
N HIS A 61 3.63 -12.81 5.71
CA HIS A 61 4.64 -12.30 4.76
C HIS A 61 4.10 -11.15 3.92
N ALA A 62 2.97 -11.35 3.23
CA ALA A 62 2.44 -10.31 2.35
C ALA A 62 1.97 -9.10 3.17
N ALA A 63 1.36 -9.32 4.34
CA ALA A 63 0.97 -8.26 5.25
C ALA A 63 2.17 -7.47 5.80
N HIS A 64 3.33 -8.11 5.99
CA HIS A 64 4.57 -7.40 6.32
C HIS A 64 5.08 -6.56 5.14
N VAL A 65 5.21 -7.18 3.96
CA VAL A 65 5.74 -6.53 2.75
C VAL A 65 4.84 -5.42 2.21
N CYS A 66 3.54 -5.43 2.51
CA CYS A 66 2.63 -4.38 2.05
C CYS A 66 2.96 -2.98 2.60
N LEU A 67 3.88 -2.87 3.56
CA LEU A 67 4.35 -1.59 4.08
C LEU A 67 5.58 -1.07 3.33
N ASP A 68 6.24 -1.92 2.54
CA ASP A 68 7.52 -1.58 1.90
C ASP A 68 7.38 -0.45 0.89
N THR A 69 6.26 -0.34 0.18
CA THR A 69 5.96 0.74 -0.77
C THR A 69 5.97 2.12 -0.11
N ASP A 70 5.46 2.23 1.12
CA ASP A 70 5.57 3.46 1.91
C ASP A 70 7.01 3.75 2.34
N ILE A 71 7.77 2.71 2.67
CA ILE A 71 9.18 2.84 3.04
C ILE A 71 10.03 3.26 1.83
N PHE A 72 9.70 2.78 0.63
CA PHE A 72 10.36 3.14 -0.62
C PHE A 72 10.22 4.63 -0.95
N LYS A 73 9.21 5.31 -0.39
CA LYS A 73 9.08 6.78 -0.43
C LYS A 73 10.03 7.53 0.54
N SER A 74 11.11 6.89 1.01
CA SER A 74 12.16 7.57 1.78
C SER A 74 12.86 8.64 0.94
N ARG A 75 12.77 9.90 1.38
CA ARG A 75 13.42 11.05 0.70
C ARG A 75 14.95 10.98 0.71
N SER A 76 15.54 10.11 1.54
CA SER A 76 16.98 9.84 1.56
C SER A 76 17.44 8.97 0.38
N LEU A 77 16.50 8.38 -0.38
CA LEU A 77 16.75 7.54 -1.55
C LEU A 77 16.06 8.18 -2.77
N PRO A 78 16.61 9.26 -3.35
CA PRO A 78 15.88 10.13 -4.27
C PRO A 78 15.43 9.43 -5.56
N GLU A 79 16.22 8.50 -6.10
CA GLU A 79 15.84 7.73 -7.29
C GLU A 79 14.66 6.79 -7.00
N LEU A 80 14.68 6.13 -5.83
CA LEU A 80 13.60 5.24 -5.41
C LEU A 80 12.34 6.04 -5.11
N TYR A 81 12.46 7.16 -4.39
CA TYR A 81 11.36 8.07 -4.12
C TYR A 81 10.70 8.57 -5.43
N ALA A 82 11.50 9.00 -6.40
CA ALA A 82 10.99 9.53 -7.66
C ALA A 82 10.23 8.48 -8.48
N ALA A 83 10.64 7.21 -8.41
CA ALA A 83 9.96 6.10 -9.06
C ALA A 83 8.70 5.66 -8.30
N GLU A 84 8.77 5.59 -6.98
CA GLU A 84 7.71 5.02 -6.14
C GLU A 84 6.56 6.00 -5.90
N HIS A 85 6.86 7.26 -5.58
CA HIS A 85 5.84 8.20 -5.11
C HIS A 85 4.62 8.32 -6.03
N PRO A 86 4.75 8.39 -7.38
CA PRO A 86 3.61 8.45 -8.29
C PRO A 86 2.77 7.18 -8.35
N GLU A 87 3.25 6.04 -7.84
CA GLU A 87 2.53 4.76 -7.87
C GLU A 87 1.39 4.68 -6.85
N HIS A 88 1.31 5.63 -5.91
CA HIS A 88 0.34 5.61 -4.80
C HIS A 88 -0.96 6.37 -5.07
N TYR A 89 -1.03 7.11 -6.18
CA TYR A 89 -2.20 7.95 -6.47
C TYR A 89 -2.47 8.09 -7.96
N ILE A 90 -3.64 8.65 -8.28
CA ILE A 90 -3.95 9.19 -9.60
C ILE A 90 -4.89 10.40 -9.49
N ASP A 91 -4.45 11.56 -9.91
CA ASP A 91 -5.21 12.81 -9.92
C ASP A 91 -6.12 12.88 -11.15
N LEU A 92 -7.27 12.19 -11.07
CA LEU A 92 -8.17 12.00 -12.21
C LEU A 92 -8.68 13.31 -12.81
N GLU A 93 -8.87 14.37 -12.02
CA GLU A 93 -9.34 15.66 -12.51
C GLU A 93 -8.34 16.30 -13.49
N MET A 94 -7.04 16.00 -13.36
CA MET A 94 -6.01 16.48 -14.31
C MET A 94 -6.23 15.93 -15.73
N LEU A 95 -6.89 14.77 -15.85
CA LEU A 95 -7.19 14.14 -17.13
C LEU A 95 -8.44 14.70 -17.82
N ARG A 96 -9.21 15.58 -17.17
CA ARG A 96 -10.36 16.29 -17.79
C ARG A 96 -11.32 15.35 -18.53
N GLY A 97 -11.58 14.16 -17.97
CA GLY A 97 -12.47 13.16 -18.55
C GLY A 97 -11.90 12.32 -19.70
N GLN A 98 -10.61 12.46 -20.03
CA GLN A 98 -9.96 11.56 -20.99
C GLN A 98 -9.96 10.13 -20.48
N LYS A 99 -10.14 9.17 -21.39
CA LYS A 99 -10.09 7.75 -21.06
C LYS A 99 -8.65 7.35 -20.73
N LEU A 100 -8.48 6.57 -19.66
CA LEU A 100 -7.19 5.96 -19.33
C LEU A 100 -6.76 5.01 -20.46
N PRO A 101 -5.56 5.21 -21.04
CA PRO A 101 -5.01 4.32 -22.05
C PRO A 101 -4.79 2.88 -21.55
N GLY A 102 -4.42 1.99 -22.47
CA GLY A 102 -4.25 0.57 -22.17
C GLY A 102 -3.04 0.25 -21.30
N ASP A 103 -1.96 1.01 -21.45
CA ASP A 103 -0.68 0.80 -20.78
C ASP A 103 -0.06 2.11 -20.29
N ARG A 104 0.95 1.96 -19.41
CA ARG A 104 1.67 3.06 -18.77
C ARG A 104 2.33 4.02 -19.77
N TYR A 105 2.89 3.53 -20.87
CA TYR A 105 3.59 4.38 -21.83
C TYR A 105 2.61 5.20 -22.68
N ALA A 106 1.48 4.60 -23.05
CA ALA A 106 0.38 5.32 -23.68
C ALA A 106 -0.21 6.39 -22.75
N PHE A 107 -0.26 6.12 -21.44
CA PHE A 107 -0.62 7.10 -20.43
C PHE A 107 0.39 8.24 -20.31
N ILE A 108 1.68 7.94 -20.24
CA ILE A 108 2.76 8.94 -20.25
C ILE A 108 2.62 9.85 -21.48
N ALA A 109 2.39 9.26 -22.65
CA ALA A 109 2.16 10.02 -23.88
C ALA A 109 0.89 10.90 -23.81
N LEU A 110 -0.19 10.41 -23.18
CA LEU A 110 -1.39 11.20 -22.92
C LEU A 110 -1.08 12.39 -22.02
N CYS A 111 -0.42 12.18 -20.88
CA CYS A 111 -0.03 13.25 -19.95
C CYS A 111 0.75 14.36 -20.68
N HIS A 112 1.78 13.98 -21.45
CA HIS A 112 2.56 14.95 -22.21
C HIS A 112 1.74 15.71 -23.26
N ARG A 113 0.84 15.04 -24.00
CA ARG A 113 -0.08 15.73 -24.93
C ARG A 113 -1.00 16.71 -24.21
N MET A 114 -1.34 16.46 -22.95
CA MET A 114 -2.16 17.34 -22.11
C MET A 114 -1.35 18.42 -21.38
N GLY A 115 -0.02 18.46 -21.56
CA GLY A 115 0.86 19.42 -20.89
C GLY A 115 1.18 19.06 -19.44
N TRP A 116 0.97 17.81 -19.04
CA TRP A 116 1.27 17.31 -17.70
C TRP A 116 2.55 16.47 -17.66
N GLU A 117 3.25 16.59 -16.54
CA GLU A 117 4.27 15.63 -16.11
C GLU A 117 3.55 14.36 -15.58
N PRO A 118 3.80 13.16 -16.11
CA PRO A 118 3.12 11.94 -15.68
C PRO A 118 3.23 11.68 -14.17
N GLN A 119 4.40 11.95 -13.58
CA GLN A 119 4.66 11.80 -12.15
C GLN A 119 3.86 12.75 -11.27
N LYS A 120 3.28 13.82 -11.82
CA LYS A 120 2.35 14.71 -11.10
C LYS A 120 0.91 14.24 -11.21
N VAL A 121 0.58 13.46 -12.24
CA VAL A 121 -0.77 12.90 -12.42
C VAL A 121 -0.91 11.60 -11.63
N GLY A 122 0.14 10.80 -11.49
CA GLY A 122 0.13 9.53 -10.78
C GLY A 122 -0.24 8.33 -11.66
N THR A 123 0.30 7.15 -11.32
CA THR A 123 0.28 5.92 -12.12
C THR A 123 -0.37 4.73 -11.43
N LEU A 124 -1.00 4.93 -10.28
CA LEU A 124 -1.61 3.89 -9.44
C LEU A 124 -2.39 2.77 -10.19
N PRO A 125 -3.35 3.06 -11.09
CA PRO A 125 -4.09 1.99 -11.78
C PRO A 125 -3.18 1.12 -12.66
N TYR A 126 -2.09 1.68 -13.20
CA TYR A 126 -1.09 0.93 -13.96
C TYR A 126 -0.22 0.08 -13.04
N ALA A 127 0.22 0.63 -11.89
CA ALA A 127 0.95 -0.12 -10.87
C ALA A 127 0.20 -1.39 -10.47
N ILE A 128 -1.10 -1.27 -10.19
CA ILE A 128 -1.97 -2.39 -9.80
C ILE A 128 -2.04 -3.45 -10.92
N CYS A 129 -2.27 -3.03 -12.17
CA CYS A 129 -2.33 -3.96 -13.30
C CYS A 129 -1.00 -4.72 -13.47
N GLU A 130 0.11 -4.00 -13.42
CA GLU A 130 1.44 -4.55 -13.66
C GLU A 130 1.88 -5.47 -12.50
N TRP A 131 1.64 -5.10 -11.24
CA TRP A 131 1.93 -5.95 -10.08
C TRP A 131 1.04 -7.20 -10.03
N THR A 132 -0.23 -7.09 -10.45
CA THR A 132 -1.10 -8.26 -10.64
C THR A 132 -0.53 -9.22 -11.68
N GLN A 133 -0.02 -8.70 -12.81
CA GLN A 133 0.59 -9.52 -13.85
C GLN A 133 1.95 -10.10 -13.43
N ARG A 134 2.74 -9.40 -12.62
CA ARG A 134 3.96 -9.96 -11.99
C ARG A 134 3.61 -11.13 -11.07
N LEU A 135 2.58 -10.99 -10.24
CA LEU A 135 2.06 -12.08 -9.41
C LEU A 135 1.52 -13.23 -10.25
N GLN A 136 0.82 -12.94 -11.34
CA GLN A 136 0.33 -13.95 -12.30
C GLN A 136 1.48 -14.78 -12.89
N MET A 137 2.58 -14.14 -13.31
CA MET A 137 3.79 -14.84 -13.78
C MET A 137 4.43 -15.68 -12.67
N ALA A 138 4.53 -15.14 -11.44
CA ALA A 138 5.07 -15.87 -10.30
C ALA A 138 4.22 -17.12 -9.95
N PHE A 139 2.90 -17.02 -10.05
CA PHE A 139 2.00 -18.17 -9.91
C PHE A 139 2.15 -19.18 -11.05
N ALA A 140 2.41 -18.75 -12.28
CA ALA A 140 2.69 -19.65 -13.39
C ALA A 140 4.00 -20.44 -13.15
N GLU A 141 5.03 -19.77 -12.63
CA GLU A 141 6.25 -20.45 -12.17
C GLU A 141 5.95 -21.43 -11.02
N HIS A 142 5.10 -21.05 -10.04
CA HIS A 142 4.70 -21.95 -8.96
C HIS A 142 3.98 -23.19 -9.49
N ARG A 143 3.10 -23.07 -10.49
CA ARG A 143 2.45 -24.23 -11.11
C ARG A 143 3.48 -25.22 -11.70
N ARG A 144 4.58 -24.72 -12.23
CA ARG A 144 5.67 -25.54 -12.79
C ARG A 144 6.60 -26.12 -11.72
N TRP A 145 6.85 -25.38 -10.64
CA TRP A 145 7.70 -25.78 -9.52
C TRP A 145 6.99 -25.53 -8.17
N PRO A 146 5.97 -26.34 -7.82
CA PRO A 146 5.06 -26.04 -6.71
C PRO A 146 5.73 -26.06 -5.33
N ASN A 147 6.80 -26.82 -5.18
CA ASN A 147 7.50 -26.99 -3.91
C ASN A 147 8.73 -26.09 -3.76
N ASP A 148 8.97 -25.16 -4.68
CA ASP A 148 10.11 -24.25 -4.61
C ASP A 148 9.83 -23.10 -3.61
N PRO A 149 10.53 -23.03 -2.47
CA PRO A 149 10.29 -22.01 -1.45
C PRO A 149 10.67 -20.60 -1.90
N VAL A 150 11.57 -20.44 -2.87
CA VAL A 150 11.98 -19.14 -3.42
C VAL A 150 10.86 -18.58 -4.28
N ILE A 151 10.20 -19.43 -5.09
CA ILE A 151 9.04 -19.02 -5.88
C ILE A 151 7.86 -18.67 -4.98
N GLN A 152 7.63 -19.46 -3.92
CA GLN A 152 6.58 -19.18 -2.94
C GLN A 152 6.81 -17.84 -2.23
N ALA A 153 8.04 -17.58 -1.76
CA ALA A 153 8.41 -16.29 -1.17
C ALA A 153 8.20 -15.13 -2.15
N LYS A 154 8.65 -15.28 -3.41
CA LYS A 154 8.43 -14.29 -4.47
C LYS A 154 6.94 -13.97 -4.68
N CYS A 155 6.06 -14.98 -4.69
CA CYS A 155 4.62 -14.77 -4.81
C CYS A 155 4.09 -13.91 -3.64
N LEU A 156 4.53 -14.20 -2.41
CA LEU A 156 4.10 -13.46 -1.22
C LEU A 156 4.64 -12.02 -1.20
N THR A 157 5.88 -11.80 -1.65
CA THR A 157 6.45 -10.45 -1.81
C THR A 157 5.64 -9.64 -2.82
N TYR A 158 5.36 -10.20 -4.00
CA TYR A 158 4.57 -9.50 -5.02
C TYR A 158 3.13 -9.26 -4.58
N ALA A 159 2.55 -10.19 -3.81
CA ALA A 159 1.25 -10.01 -3.21
C ALA A 159 1.24 -8.84 -2.22
N GLY A 160 2.23 -8.72 -1.34
CA GLY A 160 2.34 -7.61 -0.39
C GLY A 160 2.38 -6.25 -1.10
N LEU A 161 3.27 -6.10 -2.08
CA LEU A 161 3.37 -4.86 -2.88
C LEU A 161 2.06 -4.55 -3.61
N LEU A 162 1.43 -5.55 -4.24
CA LEU A 162 0.13 -5.40 -4.88
C LEU A 162 -0.97 -4.97 -3.89
N ALA A 163 -0.96 -5.53 -2.67
CA ALA A 163 -1.97 -5.23 -1.65
C ALA A 163 -2.00 -3.74 -1.32
N HIS A 164 -0.82 -3.13 -1.17
CA HIS A 164 -0.70 -1.72 -0.85
C HIS A 164 -1.38 -0.85 -1.90
N TYR A 165 -0.97 -0.97 -3.17
CA TYR A 165 -1.56 -0.19 -4.26
C TYR A 165 -3.06 -0.46 -4.42
N ALA A 166 -3.50 -1.70 -4.22
CA ALA A 166 -4.94 -2.01 -4.27
C ALA A 166 -5.72 -1.26 -3.17
N GLN A 167 -5.14 -1.13 -1.98
CA GLN A 167 -5.75 -0.46 -0.83
C GLN A 167 -5.70 1.06 -0.98
N ASP A 168 -4.60 1.62 -1.50
CA ASP A 168 -4.50 3.03 -1.89
C ASP A 168 -5.59 3.42 -2.88
N LEU A 169 -5.89 2.58 -3.88
CA LEU A 169 -6.95 2.86 -4.85
C LEU A 169 -8.32 3.00 -4.20
N CYS A 170 -8.57 2.27 -3.12
CA CYS A 170 -9.82 2.30 -2.38
C CYS A 170 -9.92 3.50 -1.41
N MET A 171 -8.86 4.28 -1.23
CA MET A 171 -8.85 5.55 -0.51
C MET A 171 -9.25 6.69 -1.47
N PRO A 172 -10.41 7.35 -1.31
CA PRO A 172 -10.89 8.31 -2.32
C PRO A 172 -9.94 9.47 -2.59
N LEU A 173 -9.24 9.98 -1.57
CA LEU A 173 -8.31 11.10 -1.73
C LEU A 173 -7.03 10.72 -2.49
N HIS A 174 -6.68 9.43 -2.63
CA HIS A 174 -5.60 8.99 -3.54
C HIS A 174 -6.00 9.05 -5.01
N THR A 175 -7.24 9.46 -5.31
CA THR A 175 -7.76 9.53 -6.68
C THR A 175 -8.08 10.96 -7.13
N SER A 176 -7.61 11.97 -6.38
CA SER A 176 -8.04 13.36 -6.58
C SER A 176 -6.96 14.40 -6.32
N ILE A 177 -6.95 15.45 -7.15
CA ILE A 177 -6.14 16.67 -6.90
C ILE A 177 -6.46 17.34 -5.56
N HIS A 178 -7.62 17.05 -4.98
CA HIS A 178 -8.06 17.54 -3.67
C HIS A 178 -7.67 16.56 -2.58
N PHE A 179 -6.49 15.94 -2.65
CA PHE A 179 -6.11 14.92 -1.67
C PHE A 179 -5.94 15.48 -0.26
N ASP A 180 -5.44 16.73 -0.12
CA ASP A 180 -5.20 17.37 1.18
C ASP A 180 -5.91 18.73 1.27
N GLY A 181 -7.23 18.71 1.21
CA GLY A 181 -8.09 19.88 1.29
C GLY A 181 -8.60 20.36 -0.07
N ARG A 182 -9.90 20.72 -0.10
CA ARG A 182 -10.58 21.15 -1.32
C ARG A 182 -10.37 22.64 -1.55
N VAL A 183 -10.02 23.00 -2.78
CA VAL A 183 -9.97 24.40 -3.20
C VAL A 183 -11.38 24.96 -3.35
N ALA A 184 -11.56 26.24 -3.03
CA ALA A 184 -12.84 26.92 -3.18
C ALA A 184 -13.12 27.25 -4.65
N GLU A 185 -12.13 27.80 -5.36
CA GLU A 185 -12.23 28.16 -6.77
C GLU A 185 -11.12 27.51 -7.63
N PRO A 186 -11.35 27.31 -8.93
CA PRO A 186 -10.31 26.82 -9.84
C PRO A 186 -9.07 27.74 -9.85
N GLY A 187 -7.91 27.18 -9.51
CA GLY A 187 -6.63 27.91 -9.50
C GLY A 187 -6.16 28.34 -8.11
N ASP A 188 -7.00 28.19 -7.08
CA ASP A 188 -6.58 28.40 -5.70
C ASP A 188 -5.52 27.38 -5.26
N ARG A 189 -4.74 27.76 -4.25
CA ARG A 189 -3.82 26.83 -3.59
C ARG A 189 -4.61 25.91 -2.67
N THR A 190 -4.21 24.64 -2.62
CA THR A 190 -4.73 23.71 -1.63
C THR A 190 -4.57 24.29 -0.22
N PRO A 191 -5.63 24.24 0.62
CA PRO A 191 -5.57 24.71 1.99
C PRO A 191 -4.72 23.83 2.91
N ARG A 192 -4.35 22.61 2.48
CA ARG A 192 -3.55 21.65 3.26
C ARG A 192 -4.11 21.42 4.66
N THR A 193 -5.37 20.98 4.73
CA THR A 193 -6.11 20.84 6.00
C THR A 193 -5.60 19.67 6.85
N GLY A 194 -4.75 18.80 6.30
CA GLY A 194 -4.32 17.55 6.92
C GLY A 194 -5.38 16.44 6.82
N ILE A 195 -6.48 16.66 6.08
CA ILE A 195 -7.56 15.68 5.93
C ILE A 195 -7.06 14.36 5.35
N HIS A 196 -6.07 14.42 4.44
CA HIS A 196 -5.46 13.24 3.82
C HIS A 196 -5.04 12.22 4.87
N GLU A 197 -4.11 12.63 5.76
CA GLU A 197 -3.54 11.74 6.75
C GLU A 197 -4.55 11.35 7.84
N LYS A 198 -5.59 12.17 8.09
CA LYS A 198 -6.66 11.81 9.02
C LYS A 198 -7.54 10.69 8.47
N VAL A 199 -7.84 10.72 7.17
CA VAL A 199 -8.62 9.68 6.47
C VAL A 199 -7.79 8.42 6.28
N ASP A 200 -6.50 8.53 5.98
CA ASP A 200 -5.57 7.38 5.94
C ASP A 200 -5.39 6.70 7.30
N GLY A 201 -5.67 7.41 8.39
CA GLY A 201 -5.65 6.87 9.74
C GLY A 201 -7.02 6.43 10.25
N LEU A 202 -8.04 6.34 9.38
CA LEU A 202 -9.42 6.09 9.79
C LEU A 202 -9.70 4.60 10.02
N LEU A 203 -9.17 3.69 9.18
CA LEU A 203 -9.58 2.28 9.22
C LEU A 203 -9.06 1.56 10.48
N ARG A 204 -7.97 2.05 11.10
CA ARG A 204 -7.49 1.51 12.38
C ARG A 204 -8.38 1.88 13.57
N LYS A 205 -9.22 2.91 13.43
CA LYS A 205 -10.13 3.39 14.48
C LYS A 205 -11.45 2.59 14.50
N LEU A 206 -11.64 1.67 13.55
CA LEU A 206 -12.80 0.78 13.45
C LEU A 206 -12.73 -0.37 14.46
N ASP A 207 -13.76 -0.44 15.31
CA ASP A 207 -14.02 -1.56 16.24
C ASP A 207 -14.88 -2.66 15.59
N ALA A 208 -14.51 -3.07 14.38
CA ALA A 208 -15.18 -4.16 13.66
C ALA A 208 -14.35 -5.44 13.71
N THR A 209 -14.94 -6.56 14.14
CA THR A 209 -14.21 -7.84 14.11
C THR A 209 -13.88 -8.24 12.67
N GLY A 210 -12.79 -8.98 12.49
CA GLY A 210 -12.42 -9.50 11.17
C GLY A 210 -13.54 -10.33 10.51
N ALA A 211 -14.31 -11.07 11.32
CA ALA A 211 -15.47 -11.84 10.85
C ALA A 211 -16.59 -10.94 10.30
N ALA A 212 -16.91 -9.85 11.01
CA ALA A 212 -17.91 -8.88 10.55
C ALA A 212 -17.44 -8.16 9.26
N ILE A 213 -16.15 -7.86 9.15
CA ILE A 213 -15.59 -7.19 7.96
C ILE A 213 -15.67 -8.11 6.74
N VAL A 214 -15.41 -9.41 6.87
CA VAL A 214 -15.42 -10.34 5.73
C VAL A 214 -16.79 -10.97 5.46
N ALA A 215 -17.77 -10.78 6.34
CA ALA A 215 -19.12 -11.31 6.18
C ALA A 215 -19.72 -10.85 4.85
N ASP A 216 -20.28 -11.81 4.11
CA ASP A 216 -20.94 -11.63 2.81
C ASP A 216 -20.06 -10.97 1.72
N LEU A 217 -18.73 -11.00 1.89
CA LEU A 217 -17.80 -10.59 0.84
C LEU A 217 -17.34 -11.80 0.03
N GLU A 218 -17.19 -11.58 -1.28
CA GLU A 218 -16.65 -12.58 -2.20
C GLU A 218 -15.50 -12.01 -3.03
N ALA A 219 -14.46 -12.82 -3.24
CA ALA A 219 -13.36 -12.49 -4.14
C ALA A 219 -13.70 -12.93 -5.57
N GLY A 220 -13.93 -11.95 -6.45
CA GLY A 220 -14.20 -12.19 -7.87
C GLY A 220 -12.93 -12.48 -8.68
N VAL A 221 -13.11 -12.89 -9.93
CA VAL A 221 -12.05 -12.88 -10.95
C VAL A 221 -12.43 -11.83 -11.97
N PHE A 222 -11.50 -10.95 -12.32
CA PHE A 222 -11.71 -9.98 -13.39
C PHE A 222 -11.48 -10.64 -14.75
N ASP A 223 -12.50 -10.67 -15.61
CA ASP A 223 -12.35 -11.12 -17.00
C ASP A 223 -11.35 -10.22 -17.74
N ASP A 224 -11.55 -8.91 -17.64
CA ASP A 224 -10.59 -7.87 -18.02
C ASP A 224 -10.06 -7.19 -16.75
N LEU A 225 -8.80 -7.47 -16.42
CA LEU A 225 -8.10 -6.92 -15.25
C LEU A 225 -8.15 -5.38 -15.26
N ARG A 226 -7.85 -4.75 -16.40
CA ARG A 226 -7.77 -3.30 -16.50
C ARG A 226 -9.15 -2.67 -16.33
N ALA A 227 -10.18 -3.26 -16.93
CA ALA A 227 -11.56 -2.81 -16.74
C ALA A 227 -11.99 -2.92 -15.27
N GLY A 228 -11.61 -4.00 -14.59
CA GLY A 228 -11.84 -4.19 -13.16
C GLY A 228 -11.18 -3.12 -12.29
N VAL A 229 -9.91 -2.83 -12.54
CA VAL A 229 -9.13 -1.79 -11.84
C VAL A 229 -9.72 -0.40 -12.09
N VAL A 230 -10.03 -0.06 -13.34
CA VAL A 230 -10.65 1.24 -13.68
C VAL A 230 -12.04 1.36 -13.04
N ALA A 231 -12.81 0.28 -12.94
CA ALA A 231 -14.11 0.31 -12.29
C ALA A 231 -13.99 0.58 -10.78
N GLU A 232 -12.99 0.00 -10.09
CA GLU A 232 -12.74 0.30 -8.67
C GLU A 232 -12.23 1.73 -8.48
N LEU A 233 -11.33 2.20 -9.35
CA LEU A 233 -10.87 3.58 -9.37
C LEU A 233 -12.04 4.57 -9.46
N MET A 234 -12.95 4.36 -10.42
CA MET A 234 -14.10 5.25 -10.60
C MET A 234 -15.07 5.19 -9.41
N ARG A 235 -15.23 4.02 -8.76
CA ARG A 235 -16.02 3.89 -7.52
C ARG A 235 -15.39 4.73 -6.40
N SER A 236 -14.09 4.56 -6.17
CA SER A 236 -13.35 5.30 -5.14
C SER A 236 -13.40 6.81 -5.37
N HIS A 237 -13.15 7.25 -6.60
CA HIS A 237 -13.18 8.67 -6.97
C HIS A 237 -14.56 9.33 -6.77
N ALA A 238 -15.65 8.60 -7.03
CA ALA A 238 -17.00 9.12 -6.81
C ALA A 238 -17.29 9.47 -5.34
N LEU A 239 -16.46 9.00 -4.40
CA LEU A 239 -16.63 9.21 -2.96
C LEU A 239 -15.81 10.37 -2.41
N VAL A 240 -14.99 11.05 -3.23
CA VAL A 240 -14.24 12.25 -2.82
C VAL A 240 -15.19 13.30 -2.22
N GLY A 241 -16.33 13.54 -2.86
CA GLY A 241 -17.35 14.45 -2.33
C GLY A 241 -17.92 14.02 -0.98
N ARG A 242 -18.05 12.70 -0.73
CA ARG A 242 -18.52 12.17 0.55
C ARG A 242 -17.48 12.34 1.66
N VAL A 243 -16.19 12.18 1.35
CA VAL A 243 -15.11 12.47 2.30
C VAL A 243 -15.20 13.91 2.79
N TYR A 244 -15.35 14.87 1.87
CA TYR A 244 -15.49 16.29 2.24
C TYR A 244 -16.79 16.61 2.98
N ALA A 245 -17.88 15.90 2.70
CA ALA A 245 -19.13 16.05 3.46
C ALA A 245 -18.97 15.58 4.93
N LEU A 246 -18.03 14.67 5.19
CA LEU A 246 -17.72 14.14 6.52
C LEU A 246 -16.53 14.84 7.20
N GLU A 247 -15.84 15.77 6.53
CA GLU A 247 -14.57 16.38 7.03
C GLU A 247 -14.70 16.91 8.46
N GLY A 248 -15.82 17.55 8.79
CA GLY A 248 -16.06 18.14 10.11
C GLY A 248 -16.17 17.14 11.27
N VAL A 249 -16.36 15.85 10.98
CA VAL A 249 -16.42 14.77 11.97
C VAL A 249 -15.24 13.80 11.88
N VAL A 250 -14.29 14.03 10.95
CA VAL A 250 -13.09 13.20 10.86
C VAL A 250 -12.20 13.45 12.08
N PRO A 251 -11.94 12.43 12.92
CA PRO A 251 -11.19 12.61 14.14
C PRO A 251 -9.70 12.79 13.84
N ASP A 252 -9.00 13.49 14.75
CA ASP A 252 -7.56 13.68 14.67
C ASP A 252 -6.78 12.35 14.68
N GLN A 253 -5.50 12.39 14.31
CA GLN A 253 -4.69 11.19 14.20
C GLN A 253 -4.48 10.47 15.54
N ASP A 254 -4.40 11.17 16.66
CA ASP A 254 -4.21 10.53 17.97
C ASP A 254 -5.51 9.93 18.55
N ALA A 255 -6.66 10.19 17.91
CA ALA A 255 -7.93 9.59 18.29
C ALA A 255 -7.91 8.06 18.16
N LYS A 256 -8.62 7.40 19.07
CA LYS A 256 -8.66 5.94 19.20
C LYS A 256 -9.89 5.30 18.57
N SER A 257 -10.97 6.05 18.42
CA SER A 257 -12.27 5.59 17.92
C SER A 257 -12.83 6.55 16.88
N ILE A 258 -13.87 6.09 16.20
CA ILE A 258 -14.76 6.92 15.39
C ILE A 258 -16.03 7.09 16.20
N ASP A 259 -16.40 8.33 16.52
CA ASP A 259 -17.57 8.61 17.36
C ASP A 259 -18.82 8.92 16.54
N ASP A 260 -18.65 9.19 15.23
CA ASP A 260 -19.72 9.47 14.28
C ASP A 260 -20.10 8.22 13.49
N ALA A 261 -21.38 7.83 13.55
CA ALA A 261 -21.87 6.60 12.94
C ALA A 261 -21.84 6.63 11.40
N GLU A 262 -22.01 7.79 10.78
CA GLU A 262 -21.92 7.92 9.32
C GLU A 262 -20.48 7.77 8.83
N LEU A 263 -19.52 8.34 9.56
CA LEU A 263 -18.11 8.18 9.30
C LEU A 263 -17.64 6.75 9.56
N GLU A 264 -18.13 6.10 10.61
CA GLU A 264 -17.82 4.70 10.91
C GLU A 264 -18.31 3.78 9.80
N ALA A 265 -19.56 3.97 9.35
CA ALA A 265 -20.12 3.22 8.23
C ALA A 265 -19.32 3.44 6.93
N PHE A 266 -18.90 4.68 6.66
CA PHE A 266 -18.05 5.00 5.52
C PHE A 266 -16.69 4.29 5.61
N ALA A 267 -16.02 4.37 6.77
CA ALA A 267 -14.73 3.72 7.01
C ALA A 267 -14.84 2.19 6.85
N LEU A 268 -15.88 1.58 7.42
CA LEU A 268 -16.12 0.15 7.30
C LEU A 268 -16.32 -0.25 5.83
N GLU A 269 -17.07 0.53 5.06
CA GLU A 269 -17.29 0.25 3.65
C GLU A 269 -16.01 0.39 2.82
N ARG A 270 -15.16 1.39 3.12
CA ARG A 270 -13.83 1.53 2.52
C ARG A 270 -12.93 0.34 2.84
N LEU A 271 -12.86 -0.09 4.10
CA LEU A 271 -12.09 -1.28 4.49
C LEU A 271 -12.59 -2.54 3.78
N ARG A 272 -13.91 -2.74 3.69
CA ARG A 272 -14.51 -3.87 2.97
C ARG A 272 -14.18 -3.83 1.47
N ALA A 273 -14.20 -2.65 0.85
CA ALA A 273 -13.79 -2.47 -0.55
C ALA A 273 -12.32 -2.87 -0.75
N SER A 274 -11.41 -2.38 0.10
CA SER A 274 -9.98 -2.72 0.09
C SER A 274 -9.73 -4.22 0.22
N VAL A 275 -10.40 -4.88 1.17
CA VAL A 275 -10.30 -6.34 1.40
C VAL A 275 -10.78 -7.12 0.17
N ARG A 276 -11.98 -6.78 -0.33
CA ARG A 276 -12.58 -7.46 -1.50
C ARG A 276 -11.74 -7.27 -2.75
N PHE A 277 -11.28 -6.05 -3.02
CA PHE A 277 -10.53 -5.72 -4.22
C PHE A 277 -9.16 -6.41 -4.22
N THR A 278 -8.43 -6.34 -3.10
CA THR A 278 -7.16 -7.06 -2.91
C THR A 278 -7.31 -8.56 -3.15
N ALA A 279 -8.30 -9.21 -2.51
CA ALA A 279 -8.54 -10.63 -2.69
C ALA A 279 -8.93 -10.99 -4.13
N SER A 280 -9.70 -10.14 -4.81
CA SER A 280 -10.09 -10.34 -6.21
C SER A 280 -8.90 -10.23 -7.16
N LEU A 281 -7.93 -9.34 -6.89
CA LEU A 281 -6.69 -9.24 -7.67
C LEU A 281 -5.82 -10.49 -7.49
N TYR A 282 -5.67 -10.98 -6.26
CA TYR A 282 -4.96 -12.25 -6.00
C TYR A 282 -5.60 -13.42 -6.73
N ARG A 283 -6.93 -13.55 -6.66
CA ARG A 283 -7.67 -14.61 -7.35
C ARG A 283 -7.54 -14.47 -8.86
N THR A 284 -7.62 -13.25 -9.39
CA THR A 284 -7.41 -12.97 -10.82
C THR A 284 -6.03 -13.41 -11.28
N ALA A 285 -4.97 -13.05 -10.52
CA ALA A 285 -3.61 -13.46 -10.82
C ALA A 285 -3.46 -15.00 -10.79
N TRP A 286 -4.03 -15.67 -9.78
CA TRP A 286 -3.98 -17.13 -9.70
C TRP A 286 -4.70 -17.80 -10.87
N VAL A 287 -5.96 -17.45 -11.14
CA VAL A 287 -6.77 -18.08 -12.19
C VAL A 287 -6.13 -17.86 -13.56
N LYS A 288 -5.78 -16.61 -13.90
CA LYS A 288 -5.18 -16.30 -15.20
C LYS A 288 -3.75 -16.82 -15.37
N SER A 289 -3.07 -17.22 -14.29
CA SER A 289 -1.73 -17.82 -14.40
C SER A 289 -1.74 -19.19 -15.08
N ALA A 290 -2.90 -19.87 -15.15
CA ALA A 290 -3.04 -21.15 -15.84
C ALA A 290 -2.76 -21.03 -17.36
N ASP A 291 -2.99 -19.85 -17.94
CA ASP A 291 -2.81 -19.58 -19.37
C ASP A 291 -1.42 -19.01 -19.72
N ILE A 292 -0.55 -18.81 -18.72
CA ILE A 292 0.77 -18.22 -18.93
C ILE A 292 1.80 -19.28 -19.26
N ASN A 293 2.45 -19.14 -20.41
CA ASN A 293 3.60 -19.95 -20.78
C ASN A 293 4.87 -19.41 -20.11
N VAL A 294 5.38 -20.14 -19.12
CA VAL A 294 6.68 -19.86 -18.50
C VAL A 294 7.79 -20.13 -19.52
N PRO A 295 8.66 -19.16 -19.84
CA PRO A 295 9.65 -19.31 -20.90
C PRO A 295 10.53 -20.56 -20.74
N GLY A 296 10.74 -21.31 -21.83
CA GLY A 296 11.47 -22.60 -21.77
C GLY A 296 12.94 -22.50 -21.33
N TRP A 297 13.57 -21.32 -21.46
CA TRP A 297 14.96 -21.08 -21.05
C TRP A 297 15.14 -21.00 -19.54
N ILE A 298 14.05 -20.85 -18.76
CA ILE A 298 14.12 -20.82 -17.31
C ILE A 298 13.99 -22.24 -16.75
N ASP A 299 14.96 -22.63 -15.92
CA ASP A 299 14.92 -23.87 -15.15
C ASP A 299 15.21 -23.55 -13.68
N ARG A 300 14.21 -23.81 -12.84
CA ARG A 300 14.26 -23.67 -11.37
C ARG A 300 14.24 -25.03 -10.68
N ALA A 301 14.35 -26.13 -11.42
CA ALA A 301 14.47 -27.44 -10.80
C ALA A 301 15.70 -27.47 -9.87
N PRO A 302 15.62 -28.16 -8.72
CA PRO A 302 16.77 -28.35 -7.86
C PRO A 302 17.92 -28.95 -8.69
N LYS A 303 19.03 -28.21 -8.81
CA LYS A 303 20.22 -28.77 -9.43
C LYS A 303 20.73 -29.85 -8.47
N SER A 304 20.74 -31.10 -8.91
CA SER A 304 21.43 -32.15 -8.16
C SER A 304 22.90 -31.75 -8.06
N HIS A 305 23.33 -31.33 -6.88
CA HIS A 305 24.75 -31.20 -6.59
C HIS A 305 25.32 -32.62 -6.67
N VAL A 306 26.00 -32.92 -7.77
CA VAL A 306 26.87 -34.09 -7.84
C VAL A 306 28.00 -33.80 -6.87
N ASN A 307 28.05 -34.57 -5.78
CA ASN A 307 29.11 -34.54 -4.78
C ASN A 307 30.49 -34.72 -5.42
#